data_AF-K0KPH2-F1
#
_entry.id   AF-K0KPH2-F1
#
_cell.length_a   1.000
_cell.length_b   1.000
_cell.length_c   1.000
_cell.angle_alpha   90.00
_cell.angle_beta   90.00
_cell.angle_gamma   90.00
#
_symmetry.space_group_name_H-M   'P 1'
#
loop_
_entity.id
_entity.type
_entity.pdbx_description
1 polymer ?
#
loop_
_entity_poly.entity_id
_entity_poly.type
_entity_poly.pdbx_seq_one_letter_code
_entity_poly.pdbx_strand_id
1 'polypeptide(L)' 'MNSEDEEKMDEMLPLVKAELKDYTGYTDKDITDSLWNNYFELEPTLKELKSELLIITIKCPDQLTNMV' A
#
# COMPACT_ATOMS: atom_id res chain seq x y z
N MET A 1 -7.66 -3.19 18.72
CA MET A 1 -7.01 -1.88 18.54
C MET A 1 -7.38 -1.03 19.74
N ASN A 2 -6.46 -0.19 20.22
CA ASN A 2 -6.82 0.80 21.24
C ASN A 2 -7.45 2.02 20.54
N SER A 3 -8.26 2.80 21.26
CA SER A 3 -8.95 3.97 20.71
C SER A 3 -7.99 4.97 20.05
N GLU A 4 -6.79 5.16 20.62
CA GLU A 4 -5.75 6.02 20.03
C GLU A 4 -5.22 5.50 18.69
N ASP A 5 -5.17 4.18 18.50
CA ASP A 5 -4.72 3.57 17.24
C ASP A 5 -5.80 3.70 16.15
N GLU A 6 -7.08 3.63 16.54
CA GLU A 6 -8.22 3.82 15.64
C GLU A 6 -8.29 5.28 15.16
N GLU A 7 -8.11 6.25 16.07
CA GLU A 7 -8.06 7.67 15.70
C GLU A 7 -6.92 7.96 14.73
N LYS A 8 -5.71 7.45 15.00
CA LYS A 8 -4.56 7.61 14.11
C LYS A 8 -4.77 6.96 12.74
N MET A 9 -5.44 5.81 12.71
CA MET A 9 -5.81 5.17 11.45
C MET A 9 -6.77 6.01 10.63
N ASP A 10 -7.82 6.54 11.25
CA ASP A 10 -8.78 7.42 10.58
C ASP A 10 -8.12 8.71 10.05
N GLU A 11 -7.12 9.25 10.74
CA GLU A 11 -6.35 10.42 10.28
C GLU A 11 -5.39 10.08 9.13
N MET A 12 -4.68 8.95 9.22
CA MET A 12 -3.58 8.62 8.28
C MET A 12 -4.07 7.96 6.99
N LEU A 13 -5.12 7.15 7.06
CA LEU A 13 -5.67 6.43 5.92
C LEU A 13 -6.06 7.32 4.73
N PRO A 14 -6.76 8.47 4.90
CA PRO A 14 -7.03 9.37 3.79
C PRO A 14 -5.77 10.05 3.24
N LEU A 15 -4.76 10.32 4.06
CA LEU A 15 -3.49 10.92 3.63
C LEU A 15 -2.70 9.97 2.72
N VAL A 16 -2.58 8.70 3.14
CA VAL A 16 -1.93 7.65 2.34
C VAL A 16 -2.68 7.45 1.02
N LYS A 17 -4.02 7.39 1.05
CA LYS A 17 -4.85 7.27 -0.16
C LYS A 17 -4.67 8.44 -1.12
N ALA A 18 -4.55 9.67 -0.61
CA ALA A 18 -4.34 10.85 -1.45
C ALA A 18 -2.99 10.79 -2.18
N GLU A 19 -1.93 10.34 -1.49
CA GLU A 19 -0.58 10.17 -2.06
C GLU A 19 -0.48 8.97 -3.01
N LEU A 20 -1.32 7.96 -2.81
CA LEU A 20 -1.38 6.77 -3.67
C LEU A 20 -2.45 6.87 -4.76
N LYS A 21 -3.16 8.00 -4.91
CA LYS A 21 -4.27 8.15 -5.89
C LYS A 21 -3.91 7.77 -7.33
N ASP A 22 -2.64 7.97 -7.72
CA ASP A 22 -2.11 7.68 -9.06
C ASP A 22 -1.61 6.24 -9.20
N TYR A 23 -1.59 5.50 -8.09
CA TYR A 23 -1.21 4.10 -8.00
C TYR A 23 -2.47 3.24 -7.91
N THR A 24 -2.43 2.05 -8.49
CA THR A 24 -3.54 1.08 -8.47
C THR A 24 -3.01 -0.29 -8.08
N GLY A 25 -3.82 -1.11 -7.41
CA GLY A 25 -3.44 -2.47 -7.03
C GLY A 25 -3.19 -2.67 -5.54
N TYR A 26 -3.54 -1.69 -4.71
CA TYR A 26 -3.64 -1.84 -3.26
C TYR A 26 -5.11 -1.82 -2.83
N THR A 27 -5.40 -2.49 -1.73
CA THR A 27 -6.68 -2.45 -1.03
C THR A 27 -6.56 -1.61 0.22
N ASP A 28 -7.71 -1.22 0.78
CA ASP A 28 -7.74 -0.54 2.08
C ASP A 28 -7.06 -1.38 3.17
N LYS A 29 -7.15 -2.71 3.07
CA LYS A 29 -6.47 -3.63 3.98
C LYS A 29 -4.95 -3.50 3.90
N ASP A 30 -4.39 -3.41 2.69
CA ASP A 30 -2.95 -3.28 2.49
C ASP A 30 -2.44 -1.97 3.09
N ILE A 31 -3.18 -0.88 2.90
CA ILE A 31 -2.86 0.42 3.51
C ILE A 31 -2.87 0.33 5.04
N THR A 32 -3.91 -0.30 5.61
CA THR A 32 -4.01 -0.45 7.06
C THR A 32 -2.93 -1.34 7.66
N ASP A 33 -2.57 -2.44 6.98
CA ASP A 33 -1.53 -3.36 7.44
C ASP A 33 -0.16 -2.67 7.36
N SER A 34 0.13 -1.92 6.29
CA SER A 34 1.39 -1.14 6.18
C SER A 34 1.45 0.01 7.19
N LEU A 35 0.35 0.72 7.45
CA LEU A 35 0.30 1.74 8.51
C LEU A 35 0.60 1.13 9.87
N TRP A 36 0.03 -0.05 10.16
CA TRP A 36 0.28 -0.77 11.40
C TRP A 36 1.75 -1.19 11.55
N ASN A 37 2.33 -1.76 10.49
CA ASN A 37 3.73 -2.22 10.49
C ASN A 37 4.74 -1.07 10.61
N ASN A 38 4.37 0.12 10.14
CA ASN A 38 5.22 1.30 10.14
C ASN A 38 4.83 2.31 11.24
N TYR A 39 4.17 1.87 12.32
CA TYR A 39 3.84 2.70 13.48
C TYR A 39 3.07 4.00 13.13
N PHE A 40 2.18 3.92 12.14
CA PHE A 40 1.40 5.06 11.62
C PHE A 40 2.24 6.20 11.02
N GLU A 41 3.44 5.90 10.53
CA GLU A 41 4.27 6.89 9.83
C GLU A 41 3.99 6.91 8.32
N LEU A 42 3.77 8.11 7.76
CA LEU A 42 3.36 8.29 6.36
C LEU A 42 4.44 7.87 5.36
N GLU A 43 5.64 8.44 5.48
CA GLU A 43 6.75 8.19 4.54
C GLU A 43 7.15 6.71 4.41
N PRO A 44 7.42 5.97 5.51
CA PRO A 44 7.78 4.57 5.41
C PRO A 44 6.63 3.70 4.89
N THR A 45 5.38 4.00 5.27
CA THR A 45 4.19 3.32 4.72
C THR A 45 4.09 3.49 3.20
N LEU A 46 4.26 4.72 2.70
CA LEU A 46 4.24 4.98 1.26
C LEU A 46 5.39 4.29 0.54
N LYS A 47 6.58 4.24 1.14
CA LYS A 47 7.75 3.57 0.57
C LYS A 47 7.52 2.06 0.44
N GLU A 48 6.95 1.43 1.48
CA GLU A 48 6.60 0.01 1.48
C GLU A 48 5.55 -0.30 0.41
N LEU A 49 4.41 0.40 0.43
CA LEU A 49 3.32 0.20 -0.53
C LEU A 49 3.78 0.42 -1.98
N LYS A 50 4.58 1.46 -2.24
CA LYS A 50 5.15 1.71 -3.58
C LYS A 50 6.15 0.61 -3.98
N SER A 51 6.93 0.08 -3.04
CA SER A 51 7.85 -1.03 -3.29
C SER A 51 7.12 -2.32 -3.63
N GLU A 52 6.00 -2.62 -2.96
CA GLU A 52 5.18 -3.79 -3.27
C GLU A 52 4.46 -3.67 -4.62
N LEU A 53 3.99 -2.48 -4.97
CA LEU A 53 3.39 -2.19 -6.28
C LEU A 53 4.38 -2.33 -7.44
N LEU A 54 5.63 -1.91 -7.22
CA LEU A 54 6.71 -2.16 -8.18
C LEU A 54 6.94 -3.66 -8.36
N ILE A 55 6.88 -4.45 -7.28
CA ILE A 55 7.00 -5.91 -7.37
C ILE A 55 5.84 -6.50 -8.18
N ILE A 56 4.59 -6.10 -7.97
CA ILE A 56 3.44 -6.64 -8.73
C ILE A 56 3.54 -6.28 -10.23
N THR A 57 3.97 -5.07 -10.56
CA THR A 57 4.16 -4.64 -11.96
C THR A 57 5.24 -5.47 -12.67
N ILE A 58 6.26 -5.92 -11.94
CA ILE A 58 7.34 -6.77 -12.49
C ILE A 58 6.97 -8.26 -12.42
N LYS A 59 6.08 -8.66 -11.49
CA LYS A 59 5.62 -10.04 -11.29
C LYS A 59 4.46 -10.43 -12.23
N CYS A 60 4.43 -9.85 -13.43
CA CYS A 60 3.85 -10.49 -14.61
C CYS A 60 4.92 -10.71 -15.70
N PRO A 61 5.85 -11.67 -15.53
CA PRO A 61 6.67 -12.17 -16.64
C PRO A 61 6.15 -13.48 -17.24
N ASP A 62 4.88 -13.87 -17.05
CA ASP A 62 4.44 -15.24 -17.39
C ASP A 62 3.14 -15.37 -18.20
N GLN A 63 2.91 -14.51 -19.20
CA GLN A 63 2.00 -14.82 -20.32
C GLN A 63 2.49 -14.31 -21.69
N LEU A 64 3.81 -14.25 -21.91
CA LEU A 64 4.36 -14.02 -23.26
C LEU A 64 5.53 -14.97 -23.59
N THR A 65 5.46 -16.21 -23.11
CA THR A 65 6.22 -17.31 -23.73
C THR A 65 5.34 -17.98 -24.77
N ASN A 66 5.46 -17.49 -26.00
CA ASN A 66 5.52 -18.27 -27.23
C ASN A 66 4.43 -19.35 -27.48
N MET A 67 3.45 -19.01 -28.32
CA MET A 67 2.70 -19.87 -29.27
C MET A 67 1.79 -18.87 -30.02
N VAL A 68 2.06 -18.39 -31.23
CA VAL A 68 2.29 -19.07 -32.53
C VAL A 68 3.06 -18.12 -33.45
#